data_AF-A0A3S0EZN7-F1
#
_entry.id   AF-A0A3S0EZN7-F1
#
_cell.length_a   1.000
_cell.length_b   1.000
_cell.length_c   1.000
_cell.angle_alpha   90.00
_cell.angle_beta   90.00
_cell.angle_gamma   90.00
#
_symmetry.space_group_name_H-M   'P 1'
#
loop_
_entity.id
_entity.type
_entity.pdbx_description
1 polymer ?
#
loop_
_entity_poly.entity_id
_entity_poly.type
_entity_poly.pdbx_seq_one_letter_code
_entity_poly.pdbx_strand_id
1 'polypeptide(L)'
;MDLPSQKPALFQESSLPTGTSLAGLSALVHAFNVRTPVRELSCISEQNIKGHIRQDRGWKIYSKRYELEPTVQAHLNFAMRHEKIDLLVLKRVFLSLPAEVIKQYVLSAPNSTLTRRAWYLYELLTGTMLAVPDAPNVTSVDLLDTDKYFTKSSGTLSRRHKVRDNLLGTASFCPIIRKTPTLMTYVESDLSKSALTIIGHVSKGVISRAASFLLLADSQASFQIEGERPPRNRIERWGRAVMQAGKNPLSVEEIIRLHGVLIEDNRFVQGGLRTNNVFLGEHTPDGEPLPEFIGAKPDDLADLTSSLIKTNILMKEGNLDPVLQAAATAFGFVYVHPFADGNGRLHRCIIHHTLSDRQFTPPGMLFPVSSVMLNWIDKYRETLQAHSARLLEFIEWEPTAKGNVLVLNDTADLYRYFDCTEAAEFLYSCVKRTIEVDLPREIDYLMRRDEAVRDVMNIVEMPDLMAEQFVLFVHRNGGTLPNNRRKREFAALKEEELAELEEIVRDAFDGFDDV
;
A
#
# COMPACT_ATOMS: atom_id res chain seq x y z
N MET A 1 13.02 -23.53 28.23
CA MET A 1 13.11 -24.54 27.17
C MET A 1 14.33 -24.18 26.34
N ASP A 2 15.26 -25.12 26.27
CA ASP A 2 16.48 -24.96 25.48
C ASP A 2 16.18 -25.17 24.00
N LEU A 3 16.91 -24.48 23.15
CA LEU A 3 16.83 -24.57 21.71
C LEU A 3 17.91 -25.54 21.20
N PRO A 4 17.64 -26.25 20.08
CA PRO A 4 18.68 -27.02 19.38
C PRO A 4 19.78 -26.09 18.84
N SER A 5 20.82 -26.67 18.23
CA SER A 5 21.89 -25.90 17.59
C SER A 5 21.34 -24.83 16.64
N GLN A 6 21.83 -23.59 16.76
CA GLN A 6 21.39 -22.44 15.97
C GLN A 6 22.38 -22.10 14.84
N LYS A 7 23.06 -23.11 14.29
CA LYS A 7 24.07 -22.93 13.22
C LYS A 7 23.76 -23.80 12.00
N PRO A 8 22.57 -23.68 11.37
CA PRO A 8 22.32 -24.37 10.11
C PRO A 8 23.20 -23.79 9.00
N ALA A 9 23.50 -24.60 7.98
CA ALA A 9 24.23 -24.11 6.80
C ALA A 9 23.38 -23.13 5.96
N LEU A 10 22.07 -23.38 5.90
CA LEU A 10 21.08 -22.60 5.15
C LEU A 10 19.87 -22.30 6.03
N PHE A 11 19.29 -21.10 5.87
CA PHE A 11 18.03 -20.71 6.47
C PHE A 11 17.22 -19.87 5.47
N GLN A 12 16.04 -20.36 5.07
CA GLN A 12 15.14 -19.73 4.08
C GLN A 12 15.89 -19.23 2.83
N GLU A 13 16.52 -20.18 2.12
CA GLU A 13 17.32 -19.95 0.91
C GLU A 13 18.56 -19.03 1.07
N SER A 14 18.90 -18.63 2.29
CA SER A 14 20.07 -17.81 2.58
C SER A 14 21.15 -18.59 3.32
N SER A 15 22.39 -18.50 2.85
CA SER A 15 23.55 -19.07 3.55
C SER A 15 23.85 -18.28 4.83
N LEU A 16 23.89 -18.98 5.96
CA LEU A 16 24.24 -18.37 7.23
C LEU A 16 25.70 -17.84 7.17
N PRO A 17 25.97 -16.58 7.53
CA PRO A 17 27.34 -16.06 7.53
C PRO A 17 28.26 -16.88 8.44
N THR A 18 29.47 -17.17 7.96
CA THR A 18 30.46 -17.98 8.68
C THR A 18 30.78 -17.40 10.07
N GLY A 19 30.86 -18.27 11.08
CA GLY A 19 31.15 -17.85 12.46
C GLY A 19 30.01 -17.09 13.11
N THR A 20 28.76 -17.36 12.70
CA THR A 20 27.56 -16.78 13.30
C THR A 20 26.57 -17.87 13.73
N SER A 21 25.64 -17.51 14.62
CA SER A 21 24.48 -18.31 14.99
C SER A 21 23.18 -17.52 14.81
N LEU A 22 22.09 -18.19 14.45
CA LEU A 22 20.77 -17.56 14.35
C LEU A 22 20.38 -16.89 15.67
N ALA A 23 19.69 -15.77 15.57
CA ALA A 23 19.20 -14.99 16.70
C ALA A 23 17.71 -14.67 16.56
N GLY A 24 17.08 -14.29 17.68
CA GLY A 24 15.70 -13.78 17.68
C GLY A 24 14.69 -14.68 16.97
N LEU A 25 13.86 -14.07 16.13
CA LEU A 25 12.82 -14.77 15.38
C LEU A 25 13.39 -15.81 14.40
N SER A 26 14.53 -15.54 13.74
CA SER A 26 15.16 -16.52 12.83
C SER A 26 15.50 -17.83 13.57
N ALA A 27 16.05 -17.72 14.78
CA ALA A 27 16.36 -18.88 15.62
C ALA A 27 15.11 -19.63 16.08
N LEU A 28 14.07 -18.91 16.50
CA LEU A 28 12.81 -19.54 16.94
C LEU A 28 12.12 -20.26 15.78
N VAL A 29 12.06 -19.63 14.61
CA VAL A 29 11.50 -20.25 13.39
C VAL A 29 12.27 -21.51 13.01
N HIS A 30 13.60 -21.46 13.05
CA HIS A 30 14.44 -22.63 12.77
C HIS A 30 14.23 -23.75 13.80
N ALA A 31 14.31 -23.43 15.10
CA ALA A 31 14.25 -24.38 16.19
C ALA A 31 12.94 -25.18 16.23
N PHE A 32 11.82 -24.55 15.86
CA PHE A 32 10.50 -25.17 15.89
C PHE A 32 9.98 -25.55 14.50
N ASN A 33 10.84 -25.49 13.47
CA ASN A 33 10.50 -25.76 12.07
C ASN A 33 9.21 -25.03 11.62
N VAL A 34 9.08 -23.76 12.02
CA VAL A 34 7.88 -22.97 11.77
C VAL A 34 7.84 -22.61 10.29
N ARG A 35 6.79 -23.03 9.59
CA ARG A 35 6.56 -22.68 8.18
C ARG A 35 6.09 -21.23 8.13
N THR A 36 6.99 -20.25 8.08
CA THR A 36 6.65 -18.81 7.94
C THR A 36 7.81 -18.01 7.34
N PRO A 37 7.57 -17.00 6.49
CA PRO A 37 8.64 -16.15 6.00
C PRO A 37 9.17 -15.25 7.12
N VAL A 38 10.49 -15.15 7.25
CA VAL A 38 11.15 -14.18 8.15
C VAL A 38 11.65 -13.00 7.32
N ARG A 39 11.11 -11.79 7.56
CA ARG A 39 11.42 -10.60 6.75
C ARG A 39 12.83 -10.08 6.94
N GLU A 40 13.33 -10.08 8.18
CA GLU A 40 14.66 -9.61 8.54
C GLU A 40 15.41 -10.75 9.22
N LEU A 41 16.40 -11.31 8.51
CA LEU A 41 17.19 -12.42 9.01
C LEU A 41 18.21 -11.90 10.04
N SER A 42 18.23 -12.49 11.23
CA SER A 42 19.12 -12.07 12.31
C SER A 42 20.07 -13.19 12.72
N CYS A 43 21.35 -12.84 12.88
CA CYS A 43 22.34 -13.72 13.47
C CYS A 43 23.31 -12.95 14.38
N ILE A 44 24.00 -13.67 15.26
CA ILE A 44 25.03 -13.14 16.16
C ILE A 44 26.38 -13.72 15.75
N SER A 45 27.38 -12.86 15.59
CA SER A 45 28.76 -13.22 15.33
C SER A 45 29.46 -13.71 16.59
N GLU A 46 30.30 -14.74 16.45
CA GLU A 46 31.22 -15.21 17.48
C GLU A 46 32.33 -14.19 17.80
N GLN A 47 32.45 -13.14 16.98
CA GLN A 47 33.44 -12.08 17.11
C GLN A 47 32.80 -10.71 17.37
N ASN A 48 33.60 -9.80 17.91
CA ASN A 48 33.22 -8.40 17.96
C ASN A 48 33.30 -7.79 16.56
N ILE A 49 32.29 -7.02 16.18
CA ILE A 49 32.25 -6.27 14.91
C ILE A 49 32.17 -4.77 15.20
N LYS A 50 32.84 -3.97 14.37
CA LYS A 50 32.81 -2.50 14.45
C LYS A 50 31.37 -2.00 14.29
N GLY A 51 30.93 -1.10 15.17
CA GLY A 51 29.55 -0.59 15.18
C GLY A 51 28.52 -1.53 15.81
N HIS A 52 28.92 -2.70 16.31
CA HIS A 52 28.10 -3.71 16.99
C HIS A 52 26.99 -4.39 16.19
N ILE A 53 26.50 -3.76 15.12
CA ILE A 53 25.49 -4.28 14.20
C ILE A 53 25.93 -3.91 12.80
N ARG A 54 25.84 -4.84 11.85
CA ARG A 54 26.03 -4.57 10.41
C ARG A 54 25.00 -5.33 9.60
N GLN A 55 24.74 -4.87 8.36
CA GLN A 55 23.99 -5.64 7.39
C GLN A 55 24.95 -6.25 6.36
N ASP A 56 24.71 -7.51 6.00
CA ASP A 56 25.50 -8.24 5.00
C ASP A 56 24.63 -9.32 4.35
N ARG A 57 24.52 -9.32 3.01
CA ARG A 57 23.77 -10.32 2.22
C ARG A 57 22.36 -10.65 2.76
N GLY A 58 21.61 -9.64 3.16
CA GLY A 58 20.25 -9.81 3.71
C GLY A 58 20.20 -10.20 5.20
N TRP A 59 21.35 -10.41 5.85
CA TRP A 59 21.45 -10.66 7.28
C TRP A 59 21.73 -9.38 8.05
N LYS A 60 21.06 -9.23 9.18
CA LYS A 60 21.43 -8.31 10.24
C LYS A 60 22.30 -9.07 11.25
N ILE A 61 23.58 -8.75 11.24
CA ILE A 61 24.60 -9.43 12.04
C ILE A 61 24.88 -8.59 13.28
N TYR A 62 24.66 -9.18 14.45
CA TYR A 62 24.93 -8.60 15.76
C TYR A 62 26.29 -9.08 16.29
N SER A 63 27.05 -8.23 16.96
CA SER A 63 28.35 -8.60 17.55
C SER A 63 28.23 -9.60 18.70
N LYS A 64 29.32 -10.28 19.05
CA LYS A 64 29.42 -11.22 20.18
C LYS A 64 28.80 -10.72 21.49
N ARG A 65 28.82 -9.41 21.76
CA ARG A 65 28.22 -8.85 22.99
C ARG A 65 26.70 -9.12 23.14
N TYR A 66 26.03 -9.51 22.06
CA TYR A 66 24.61 -9.88 22.05
C TYR A 66 24.40 -11.38 22.18
N GLU A 67 25.44 -12.18 22.44
CA GLU A 67 25.38 -13.61 22.65
C GLU A 67 24.22 -13.99 23.59
N LEU A 68 23.45 -14.97 23.15
CA LEU A 68 22.22 -15.40 23.80
C LEU A 68 22.43 -16.79 24.36
N GLU A 69 21.90 -17.02 25.57
CA GLU A 69 21.62 -18.36 26.02
C GLU A 69 20.69 -19.05 25.00
N PRO A 70 20.91 -20.34 24.66
CA PRO A 70 20.12 -21.05 23.66
C PRO A 70 18.75 -21.42 24.24
N THR A 71 17.94 -20.43 24.61
CA THR A 71 16.64 -20.63 25.26
C THR A 71 15.57 -19.81 24.55
N VAL A 72 14.33 -20.31 24.55
CA VAL A 72 13.17 -19.56 24.01
C VAL A 72 13.08 -18.16 24.61
N GLN A 73 13.30 -18.04 25.93
CA GLN A 73 13.23 -16.77 26.65
C GLN A 73 14.27 -15.75 26.15
N ALA A 74 15.53 -16.16 25.97
CA ALA A 74 16.58 -15.26 25.52
C ALA A 74 16.31 -14.74 24.10
N HIS A 75 15.90 -15.63 23.19
CA HIS A 75 15.59 -15.27 21.81
C HIS A 75 14.32 -14.43 21.68
N LEU A 76 13.28 -14.70 22.47
CA LEU A 76 12.07 -13.87 22.49
C LEU A 76 12.34 -12.47 23.06
N ASN A 77 13.14 -12.38 24.14
CA ASN A 77 13.57 -11.09 24.67
C ASN A 77 14.41 -10.30 23.66
N PHE A 78 15.30 -10.99 22.93
CA PHE A 78 16.08 -10.39 21.87
C PHE A 78 15.18 -9.83 20.75
N ALA A 79 14.25 -10.64 20.24
CA ALA A 79 13.31 -10.24 19.20
C ALA A 79 12.51 -8.99 19.61
N MET A 80 11.91 -9.01 20.80
CA MET A 80 11.08 -7.91 21.32
C MET A 80 11.85 -6.60 21.56
N ARG A 81 13.18 -6.65 21.66
CA ARG A 81 14.06 -5.50 21.93
C ARG A 81 14.77 -4.98 20.68
N HIS A 82 15.24 -5.88 19.82
CA HIS A 82 16.23 -5.55 18.78
C HIS A 82 15.73 -5.76 17.34
N GLU A 83 14.66 -6.52 17.17
CA GLU A 83 14.10 -6.82 15.85
C GLU A 83 12.86 -5.95 15.57
N LYS A 84 12.51 -5.89 14.28
CA LYS A 84 11.22 -5.33 13.87
C LYS A 84 10.12 -6.29 14.32
N ILE A 85 8.98 -5.76 14.76
CA ILE A 85 7.84 -6.58 15.14
C ILE A 85 7.30 -7.28 13.89
N ASP A 86 7.14 -8.59 13.97
CA ASP A 86 6.54 -9.41 12.91
C ASP A 86 5.44 -10.29 13.53
N LEU A 87 4.19 -9.83 13.40
CA LEU A 87 3.04 -10.48 14.03
C LEU A 87 2.75 -11.86 13.42
N LEU A 88 3.03 -12.06 12.13
CA LEU A 88 2.88 -13.35 11.47
C LEU A 88 3.85 -14.37 12.07
N VAL A 89 5.13 -14.02 12.13
CA VAL A 89 6.16 -14.90 12.68
C VAL A 89 5.91 -15.18 14.15
N LEU A 90 5.60 -14.14 14.94
CA LEU A 90 5.29 -14.31 16.36
C LEU A 90 4.08 -15.22 16.59
N LYS A 91 2.98 -15.04 15.83
CA LYS A 91 1.81 -15.91 15.95
C LYS A 91 2.16 -17.36 15.66
N ARG A 92 2.85 -17.63 14.54
CA ARG A 92 3.21 -19.00 14.15
C ARG A 92 4.20 -19.65 15.12
N VAL A 93 5.16 -18.88 15.64
CA VAL A 93 6.06 -19.35 16.72
C VAL A 93 5.26 -19.66 17.99
N PHE A 94 4.36 -18.78 18.43
CA PHE A 94 3.55 -19.04 19.62
C PHE A 94 2.63 -20.26 19.49
N LEU A 95 2.06 -20.51 18.31
CA LEU A 95 1.26 -21.71 18.05
C LEU A 95 2.09 -23.00 18.04
N SER A 96 3.38 -22.93 17.68
CA SER A 96 4.30 -24.07 17.73
C SER A 96 4.83 -24.40 19.13
N LEU A 97 4.70 -23.46 20.08
CA LEU A 97 5.23 -23.59 21.43
C LEU A 97 4.19 -24.18 22.39
N PRO A 98 4.58 -25.09 23.29
CA PRO A 98 3.72 -25.48 24.40
C PRO A 98 3.40 -24.27 25.28
N ALA A 99 2.13 -24.06 25.63
CA ALA A 99 1.68 -22.92 26.45
C ALA A 99 2.44 -22.80 27.78
N GLU A 100 2.85 -23.93 28.37
CA GLU A 100 3.63 -23.96 29.61
C GLU A 100 5.00 -23.26 29.46
N VAL A 101 5.62 -23.29 28.28
CA VAL A 101 6.89 -22.58 28.03
C VAL A 101 6.71 -21.07 28.16
N ILE A 102 5.63 -20.53 27.58
CA ILE A 102 5.32 -19.09 27.68
C ILE A 102 4.88 -18.73 29.09
N LYS A 103 4.10 -19.57 29.76
CA LYS A 103 3.75 -19.39 31.17
C LYS A 103 4.98 -19.28 32.06
N GLN A 104 5.95 -20.18 31.94
CA GLN A 104 7.20 -20.11 32.70
C GLN A 104 8.03 -18.86 32.36
N TYR A 105 8.04 -18.45 31.09
CA TYR A 105 8.66 -17.19 30.67
C TYR A 105 7.99 -15.97 31.34
N VAL A 106 6.67 -15.96 31.47
CA VAL A 106 5.94 -14.87 32.16
C VAL A 106 6.25 -14.85 33.66
N LEU A 107 6.22 -16.02 34.30
CA LEU A 107 6.47 -16.16 35.73
C LEU A 107 7.93 -15.86 36.13
N SER A 108 8.89 -16.06 35.23
CA SER A 108 10.31 -15.78 35.52
C SER A 108 10.64 -14.29 35.59
N ALA A 109 9.85 -13.42 34.92
CA ALA A 109 10.08 -11.99 34.89
C ALA A 109 8.77 -11.17 34.76
N PRO A 110 7.81 -11.26 35.71
CA PRO A 110 6.49 -10.65 35.58
C PRO A 110 6.51 -9.11 35.55
N ASN A 111 7.57 -8.49 36.10
CA ASN A 111 7.78 -7.05 36.08
C ASN A 111 8.45 -6.54 34.80
N SER A 112 8.93 -7.41 33.91
CA SER A 112 9.64 -7.03 32.70
C SER A 112 8.69 -6.50 31.62
N THR A 113 9.00 -5.32 31.08
CA THR A 113 8.29 -4.73 29.93
C THR A 113 8.27 -5.66 28.72
N LEU A 114 9.39 -6.33 28.42
CA LEU A 114 9.47 -7.25 27.27
C LEU A 114 8.56 -8.47 27.47
N THR A 115 8.59 -9.03 28.69
CA THR A 115 7.79 -10.18 29.07
C THR A 115 6.30 -9.88 29.01
N ARG A 116 5.87 -8.73 29.55
CA ARG A 116 4.44 -8.34 29.49
C ARG A 116 3.96 -8.08 28.06
N ARG A 117 4.80 -7.48 27.21
CA ARG A 117 4.47 -7.27 25.78
C ARG A 117 4.33 -8.60 25.04
N ALA A 118 5.27 -9.54 25.22
CA ALA A 118 5.21 -10.83 24.57
C ALA A 118 4.07 -11.72 25.12
N TRP A 119 3.77 -11.62 26.43
CA TRP A 119 2.59 -12.23 27.03
C TRP A 119 1.30 -11.73 26.40
N TYR A 120 1.15 -10.40 26.29
CA TYR A 120 -0.02 -9.81 25.65
C TYR A 120 -0.18 -10.28 24.20
N LEU A 121 0.92 -10.30 23.43
CA LEU A 121 0.90 -10.79 22.05
C LEU A 121 0.57 -12.27 21.95
N TYR A 122 1.03 -13.09 22.89
CA TYR A 122 0.66 -14.51 22.93
C TYR A 122 -0.85 -14.65 23.08
N GLU A 123 -1.45 -14.04 24.11
CA GLU A 123 -2.89 -14.17 24.36
C GLU A 123 -3.73 -13.56 23.22
N LEU A 124 -3.28 -12.43 22.65
CA LEU A 124 -3.94 -11.77 21.53
C LEU A 124 -3.91 -12.62 20.25
N LEU A 125 -2.73 -13.11 19.85
CA LEU A 125 -2.52 -13.76 18.55
C LEU A 125 -2.99 -15.22 18.55
N THR A 126 -2.95 -15.91 19.68
CA THR A 126 -3.39 -17.30 19.80
C THR A 126 -4.83 -17.44 20.30
N GLY A 127 -5.41 -16.38 20.86
CA GLY A 127 -6.69 -16.43 21.57
C GLY A 127 -6.67 -17.24 22.87
N THR A 128 -5.50 -17.71 23.31
CA THR A 128 -5.34 -18.56 24.49
C THR A 128 -4.87 -17.74 25.68
N MET A 129 -5.72 -17.64 26.70
CA MET A 129 -5.37 -17.00 27.97
C MET A 129 -4.48 -17.92 28.81
N LEU A 130 -3.33 -17.43 29.27
CA LEU A 130 -2.41 -18.22 30.09
C LEU A 130 -2.89 -18.28 31.53
N ALA A 131 -2.77 -19.44 32.17
CA ALA A 131 -3.06 -19.63 33.58
C ALA A 131 -1.94 -19.07 34.48
N VAL A 132 -1.75 -17.75 34.45
CA VAL A 132 -0.84 -16.96 35.29
C VAL A 132 -1.62 -15.87 36.04
N PRO A 133 -1.13 -15.40 37.19
CA PRO A 133 -1.69 -14.22 37.86
C PRO A 133 -1.60 -12.97 36.96
N ASP A 134 -2.44 -11.97 37.24
CA ASP A 134 -2.32 -10.66 36.64
C ASP A 134 -0.94 -10.04 36.92
N ALA A 135 -0.48 -9.17 36.03
CA ALA A 135 0.76 -8.44 36.20
C ALA A 135 0.78 -7.70 37.56
N PRO A 136 1.94 -7.68 38.25
CA PRO A 136 2.10 -6.92 39.49
C PRO A 136 1.78 -5.43 39.33
N ASN A 137 1.78 -4.70 40.44
CA ASN A 137 1.53 -3.25 40.39
C ASN A 137 2.72 -2.51 39.76
N VAL A 138 2.69 -2.38 38.44
CA VAL A 138 3.71 -1.75 37.60
C VAL A 138 3.06 -0.76 36.64
N THR A 139 3.86 0.21 36.19
CA THR A 139 3.44 1.19 35.18
C THR A 139 3.07 0.47 33.88
N SER A 140 1.95 0.91 33.28
CA SER A 140 1.54 0.41 31.96
C SER A 140 2.53 0.83 30.89
N VAL A 141 2.76 -0.06 29.92
CA VAL A 141 3.65 0.18 28.78
C VAL A 141 2.89 0.03 27.48
N ASP A 142 3.28 0.75 26.44
CA ASP A 142 2.70 0.56 25.11
C ASP A 142 3.19 -0.74 24.48
N LEU A 143 2.33 -1.38 23.68
CA LEU A 143 2.67 -2.62 23.01
C LEU A 143 3.73 -2.40 21.92
N LEU A 144 3.51 -1.41 21.06
CA LEU A 144 4.50 -0.92 20.11
C LEU A 144 5.14 0.35 20.62
N ASP A 145 6.45 0.46 20.38
CA ASP A 145 7.26 1.64 20.69
C ASP A 145 6.85 2.79 19.75
N THR A 146 6.23 3.83 20.30
CA THR A 146 5.69 4.97 19.54
C THR A 146 6.76 5.80 18.85
N ASP A 147 8.04 5.66 19.23
CA ASP A 147 9.15 6.32 18.55
C ASP A 147 9.55 5.57 17.28
N LYS A 148 9.21 4.28 17.18
CA LYS A 148 9.60 3.39 16.06
C LYS A 148 8.45 3.04 15.13
N TYR A 149 7.21 3.14 15.58
CA TYR A 149 6.03 2.74 14.82
C TYR A 149 4.96 3.82 14.82
N PHE A 150 4.23 3.92 13.72
CA PHE A 150 2.94 4.59 13.71
C PHE A 150 1.92 3.68 14.38
N THR A 151 1.15 4.24 15.31
CA THR A 151 0.24 3.51 16.21
C THR A 151 -1.04 4.30 16.38
N LYS A 152 -2.10 3.67 16.91
CA LYS A 152 -3.31 4.40 17.28
C LYS A 152 -2.98 5.39 18.41
N SER A 153 -3.43 6.63 18.28
CA SER A 153 -3.22 7.67 19.31
C SER A 153 -3.82 7.31 20.67
N SER A 154 -4.89 6.51 20.70
CA SER A 154 -5.62 6.09 21.91
C SER A 154 -5.66 4.56 22.06
N GLY A 155 -4.56 3.97 22.52
CA GLY A 155 -4.50 2.52 22.74
C GLY A 155 -5.34 2.03 23.93
N THR A 156 -5.86 0.80 23.84
CA THR A 156 -6.70 0.18 24.87
C THR A 156 -5.86 -0.50 25.95
N LEU A 157 -6.05 -0.15 27.22
CA LEU A 157 -5.27 -0.73 28.32
C LEU A 157 -5.77 -2.14 28.69
N SER A 158 -4.92 -3.15 28.50
CA SER A 158 -5.10 -4.45 29.13
C SER A 158 -4.60 -4.39 30.57
N ARG A 159 -5.54 -4.38 31.53
CA ARG A 159 -5.22 -4.30 32.97
C ARG A 159 -4.43 -5.51 33.47
N ARG A 160 -4.78 -6.72 32.99
CA ARG A 160 -4.11 -7.99 33.27
C ARG A 160 -2.63 -7.96 32.93
N HIS A 161 -2.29 -7.39 31.78
CA HIS A 161 -0.91 -7.35 31.28
C HIS A 161 -0.17 -6.07 31.67
N LYS A 162 -0.89 -5.01 32.08
CA LYS A 162 -0.36 -3.63 32.14
C LYS A 162 0.28 -3.23 30.81
N VAL A 163 -0.35 -3.61 29.70
CA VAL A 163 0.06 -3.28 28.33
C VAL A 163 -1.07 -2.51 27.66
N ARG A 164 -0.73 -1.40 27.02
CA ARG A 164 -1.65 -0.63 26.18
C ARG A 164 -1.54 -1.11 24.75
N ASP A 165 -2.63 -1.67 24.23
CA ASP A 165 -2.74 -2.07 22.84
C ASP A 165 -2.92 -0.85 21.94
N ASN A 166 -1.81 -0.45 21.31
CA ASN A 166 -1.74 0.63 20.33
C ASN A 166 -1.59 0.12 18.89
N LEU A 167 -1.88 -1.16 18.61
CA LEU A 167 -1.84 -1.72 17.25
C LEU A 167 -2.84 -1.03 16.32
N LEU A 168 -2.49 -0.90 15.04
CA LEU A 168 -3.38 -0.31 14.02
C LEU A 168 -4.65 -1.15 13.77
N GLY A 169 -4.55 -2.47 13.93
CA GLY A 169 -5.66 -3.39 13.73
C GLY A 169 -5.94 -4.28 14.93
N THR A 170 -6.32 -5.53 14.66
CA THR A 170 -6.65 -6.56 15.65
C THR A 170 -5.94 -7.88 15.33
N ALA A 171 -6.12 -8.90 16.15
CA ALA A 171 -5.62 -10.25 15.83
C ALA A 171 -6.15 -10.79 14.49
N SER A 172 -7.31 -10.34 14.00
CA SER A 172 -7.88 -10.82 12.73
C SER A 172 -7.36 -10.10 11.49
N PHE A 173 -6.75 -8.92 11.64
CA PHE A 173 -6.08 -8.18 10.55
C PHE A 173 -5.29 -7.02 11.16
N CYS A 174 -3.97 -6.97 11.01
CA CYS A 174 -3.15 -5.89 11.57
C CYS A 174 -1.93 -5.59 10.68
N PRO A 175 -1.95 -4.46 9.94
CA PRO A 175 -0.75 -3.92 9.32
C PRO A 175 0.19 -3.32 10.37
N ILE A 176 1.47 -3.29 10.05
CA ILE A 176 2.51 -2.58 10.80
C ILE A 176 3.10 -1.49 9.91
N ILE A 177 3.27 -0.28 10.44
CA ILE A 177 3.95 0.82 9.75
C ILE A 177 5.04 1.34 10.67
N ARG A 178 6.29 1.28 10.20
CA ARG A 178 7.45 1.81 10.92
C ARG A 178 7.61 3.29 10.65
N LYS A 179 8.13 4.03 11.63
CA LYS A 179 8.63 5.39 11.44
C LYS A 179 9.99 5.31 10.77
N THR A 180 10.04 5.68 9.49
CA THR A 180 11.28 5.90 8.75
C THR A 180 11.53 7.40 8.62
N PRO A 181 12.78 7.84 8.40
CA PRO A 181 13.05 9.25 8.13
C PRO A 181 12.18 9.79 6.99
N THR A 182 12.02 9.00 5.92
CA THR A 182 11.17 9.32 4.76
C THR A 182 9.71 9.57 5.16
N LEU A 183 9.08 8.65 5.89
CA LEU A 183 7.68 8.81 6.30
C LEU A 183 7.50 9.96 7.29
N MET A 184 8.45 10.16 8.20
CA MET A 184 8.40 11.30 9.13
C MET A 184 8.43 12.62 8.37
N THR A 185 9.32 12.77 7.38
CA THR A 185 9.36 13.96 6.51
C THR A 185 8.05 14.16 5.75
N TYR A 186 7.43 13.10 5.22
CA TYR A 186 6.16 13.21 4.51
C TYR A 186 4.97 13.58 5.40
N VAL A 187 4.91 13.04 6.62
CA VAL A 187 3.85 13.38 7.59
C VAL A 187 4.02 14.84 8.03
N GLU A 188 5.26 15.30 8.23
CA GLU A 188 5.56 16.67 8.62
C GLU A 188 5.30 17.70 7.49
N SER A 189 5.32 17.29 6.22
CA SER A 189 5.20 18.22 5.08
C SER A 189 3.79 18.74 4.81
N ASP A 190 2.76 18.23 5.51
CA ASP A 190 1.34 18.64 5.40
C ASP A 190 0.90 18.90 3.94
N LEU A 191 0.98 17.84 3.14
CA LEU A 191 0.70 17.91 1.69
C LEU A 191 -0.74 18.37 1.41
N SER A 192 -1.69 18.08 2.30
CA SER A 192 -3.09 18.53 2.18
C SER A 192 -3.18 20.06 2.22
N LYS A 193 -2.51 20.70 3.18
CA LYS A 193 -2.43 22.17 3.25
C LYS A 193 -1.70 22.78 2.06
N SER A 194 -0.67 22.12 1.56
CA SER A 194 0.05 22.55 0.34
C SER A 194 -0.87 22.56 -0.88
N ALA A 195 -1.67 21.50 -1.06
CA ALA A 195 -2.66 21.43 -2.13
C ALA A 195 -3.74 22.53 -2.02
N LEU A 196 -4.24 22.80 -0.80
CA LEU A 196 -5.18 23.90 -0.55
C LEU A 196 -4.59 25.27 -0.89
N THR A 197 -3.30 25.47 -0.64
CA THR A 197 -2.60 26.72 -0.96
C THR A 197 -2.47 26.92 -2.47
N ILE A 198 -2.15 25.87 -3.22
CA ILE A 198 -2.05 25.90 -4.69
C ILE A 198 -3.40 26.32 -5.30
N ILE A 199 -4.49 25.67 -4.89
CA ILE A 199 -5.82 25.95 -5.47
C ILE A 199 -6.40 27.29 -5.00
N GLY A 200 -5.99 27.82 -3.84
CA GLY A 200 -6.56 29.03 -3.25
C GLY A 200 -6.40 30.29 -4.10
N HIS A 201 -5.45 30.29 -5.03
CA HIS A 201 -5.14 31.40 -5.93
C HIS A 201 -5.77 31.27 -7.32
N VAL A 202 -6.57 30.22 -7.54
CA VAL A 202 -7.06 29.82 -8.86
C VAL A 202 -8.58 29.99 -8.93
N SER A 203 -9.11 30.35 -10.10
CA SER A 203 -10.55 30.49 -10.28
C SER A 203 -11.26 29.14 -10.13
N LYS A 204 -12.49 29.16 -9.60
CA LYS A 204 -13.31 27.93 -9.42
C LYS A 204 -13.54 27.18 -10.74
N GLY A 205 -13.64 27.90 -11.86
CA GLY A 205 -13.83 27.30 -13.18
C GLY A 205 -12.61 26.51 -13.65
N VAL A 206 -11.40 27.03 -13.43
CA VAL A 206 -10.14 26.33 -13.74
C VAL A 206 -10.00 25.10 -12.85
N ILE A 207 -10.23 25.23 -11.54
CA ILE A 207 -10.14 24.10 -10.58
C ILE A 207 -11.11 22.97 -10.97
N SER A 208 -12.35 23.30 -11.32
CA SER A 208 -13.34 22.30 -11.73
C SER A 208 -12.94 21.54 -13.00
N ARG A 209 -12.31 22.23 -13.96
CA ARG A 209 -11.78 21.59 -15.18
C ARG A 209 -10.56 20.74 -14.86
N ALA A 210 -9.61 21.24 -14.08
CA ALA A 210 -8.43 20.49 -13.64
C ALA A 210 -8.84 19.19 -12.93
N ALA A 211 -9.79 19.25 -11.99
CA ALA A 211 -10.31 18.07 -11.31
C ALA A 211 -10.90 17.03 -12.28
N SER A 212 -11.59 17.49 -13.34
CA SER A 212 -12.16 16.61 -14.37
C SER A 212 -11.09 15.94 -15.23
N PHE A 213 -10.04 16.68 -15.61
CA PHE A 213 -8.90 16.15 -16.37
C PHE A 213 -8.09 15.15 -15.55
N LEU A 214 -7.78 15.50 -14.30
CA LEU A 214 -7.06 14.61 -13.38
C LEU A 214 -7.85 13.31 -13.11
N LEU A 215 -9.18 13.39 -12.94
CA LEU A 215 -10.03 12.20 -12.82
C LEU A 215 -9.97 11.30 -14.04
N LEU A 216 -10.03 11.90 -15.23
CA LEU A 216 -9.96 11.16 -16.49
C LEU A 216 -8.59 10.49 -16.65
N ALA A 217 -7.51 11.21 -16.37
CA ALA A 217 -6.14 10.71 -16.43
C ALA A 217 -5.92 9.55 -15.44
N ASP A 218 -6.38 9.68 -14.19
CA ASP A 218 -6.29 8.62 -13.19
C ASP A 218 -7.09 7.38 -13.62
N SER A 219 -8.30 7.59 -14.12
CA SER A 219 -9.16 6.51 -14.60
C SER A 219 -8.52 5.76 -15.78
N GLN A 220 -7.97 6.49 -16.75
CA GLN A 220 -7.24 5.91 -17.87
C GLN A 220 -6.02 5.13 -17.41
N ALA A 221 -5.21 5.71 -16.53
CA ALA A 221 -4.01 5.07 -16.00
C ALA A 221 -4.36 3.80 -15.23
N SER A 222 -5.43 3.82 -14.44
CA SER A 222 -5.93 2.65 -13.71
C SER A 222 -6.26 1.47 -14.63
N PHE A 223 -6.82 1.68 -15.82
CA PHE A 223 -7.03 0.58 -16.77
C PHE A 223 -5.72 0.16 -17.47
N GLN A 224 -4.87 1.12 -17.83
CA GLN A 224 -3.60 0.84 -18.51
C GLN A 224 -2.63 0.03 -17.64
N ILE A 225 -2.64 0.23 -16.32
CA ILE A 225 -1.87 -0.59 -15.36
C ILE A 225 -2.25 -2.07 -15.48
N GLU A 226 -3.53 -2.37 -15.72
CA GLU A 226 -4.03 -3.74 -15.94
C GLU A 226 -3.84 -4.23 -17.39
N GLY A 227 -3.15 -3.45 -18.24
CA GLY A 227 -2.97 -3.76 -19.67
C GLY A 227 -4.22 -3.52 -20.52
N GLU A 228 -5.26 -2.88 -19.97
CA GLU A 228 -6.53 -2.66 -20.66
C GLU A 228 -6.60 -1.28 -21.35
N ARG A 229 -7.24 -1.24 -22.53
CA ARG A 229 -7.60 0.01 -23.25
C ARG A 229 -9.10 0.03 -23.54
N PRO A 230 -9.95 0.22 -22.52
CA PRO A 230 -11.39 0.13 -22.69
C PRO A 230 -11.97 1.34 -23.43
N PRO A 231 -13.22 1.23 -23.95
CA PRO A 231 -13.92 2.37 -24.54
C PRO A 231 -14.19 3.48 -23.51
N ARG A 232 -14.31 4.71 -23.99
CA ARG A 232 -14.41 5.95 -23.17
C ARG A 232 -15.55 5.91 -22.15
N ASN A 233 -16.70 5.35 -22.51
CA ASN A 233 -17.85 5.19 -21.61
C ASN A 233 -17.52 4.37 -20.34
N ARG A 234 -16.67 3.32 -20.45
CA ARG A 234 -16.24 2.51 -19.31
C ARG A 234 -15.27 3.28 -18.41
N ILE A 235 -14.40 4.10 -19.00
CA ILE A 235 -13.48 4.98 -18.27
C ILE A 235 -14.25 6.04 -17.49
N GLU A 236 -15.22 6.72 -18.12
CA GLU A 236 -16.05 7.73 -17.48
C GLU A 236 -16.93 7.13 -16.37
N ARG A 237 -17.45 5.92 -16.57
CA ARG A 237 -18.19 5.20 -15.52
C ARG A 237 -17.31 4.90 -14.32
N TRP A 238 -16.09 4.44 -14.55
CA TRP A 238 -15.12 4.21 -13.48
C TRP A 238 -14.78 5.51 -12.75
N GLY A 239 -14.56 6.60 -13.48
CA GLY A 239 -14.34 7.91 -12.87
C GLY A 239 -15.51 8.36 -11.99
N ARG A 240 -16.75 8.08 -12.38
CA ARG A 240 -17.93 8.32 -11.51
C ARG A 240 -17.93 7.45 -10.25
N ALA A 241 -17.46 6.20 -10.32
CA ALA A 241 -17.31 5.34 -9.15
C ALA A 241 -16.30 5.92 -8.16
N VAL A 242 -15.13 6.36 -8.65
CA VAL A 242 -14.10 7.01 -7.86
C VAL A 242 -14.62 8.29 -7.19
N MET A 243 -15.42 9.10 -7.89
CA MET A 243 -16.07 10.29 -7.32
C MET A 243 -17.19 9.99 -6.30
N GLN A 244 -17.66 8.75 -6.22
CA GLN A 244 -18.57 8.28 -5.17
C GLN A 244 -17.81 7.69 -3.98
N ALA A 245 -16.57 7.25 -4.18
CA ALA A 245 -15.73 6.73 -3.13
C ALA A 245 -15.52 7.78 -2.03
N GLY A 246 -15.55 7.35 -0.78
CA GLY A 246 -15.45 8.22 0.40
C GLY A 246 -16.75 8.93 0.81
N LYS A 247 -17.83 8.87 0.01
CA LYS A 247 -19.14 9.44 0.40
C LYS A 247 -19.93 8.54 1.34
N ASN A 248 -19.73 7.23 1.23
CA ASN A 248 -20.27 6.24 2.16
C ASN A 248 -19.15 5.67 3.02
N PRO A 249 -19.43 5.25 4.27
CA PRO A 249 -18.49 4.47 5.05
C PRO A 249 -18.03 3.22 4.26
N LEU A 250 -16.75 2.89 4.33
CA LEU A 250 -16.24 1.68 3.70
C LEU A 250 -16.85 0.45 4.39
N SER A 251 -17.52 -0.40 3.64
CA SER A 251 -18.10 -1.67 4.09
C SER A 251 -17.93 -2.75 3.01
N VAL A 252 -18.25 -4.01 3.32
CA VAL A 252 -18.20 -5.09 2.31
C VAL A 252 -19.18 -4.78 1.18
N GLU A 253 -20.38 -4.32 1.54
CA GLU A 253 -21.44 -3.93 0.61
C GLU A 253 -21.01 -2.75 -0.26
N GLU A 254 -20.32 -1.76 0.31
CA GLU A 254 -19.80 -0.62 -0.45
C GLU A 254 -18.69 -1.06 -1.43
N ILE A 255 -17.79 -1.95 -1.02
CA ILE A 255 -16.77 -2.51 -1.93
C ILE A 255 -17.43 -3.30 -3.07
N ILE A 256 -18.43 -4.13 -2.76
CA ILE A 256 -19.21 -4.88 -3.77
C ILE A 256 -19.97 -3.92 -4.70
N ARG A 257 -20.55 -2.83 -4.16
CA ARG A 257 -21.22 -1.80 -4.96
C ARG A 257 -20.24 -1.13 -5.93
N LEU A 258 -19.06 -0.73 -5.46
CA LEU A 258 -18.00 -0.15 -6.30
C LEU A 258 -17.51 -1.15 -7.35
N HIS A 259 -17.39 -2.44 -7.00
CA HIS A 259 -17.07 -3.52 -7.94
C HIS A 259 -18.13 -3.65 -9.05
N GLY A 260 -19.41 -3.59 -8.70
CA GLY A 260 -20.52 -3.65 -9.65
C GLY A 260 -20.55 -2.45 -10.63
N VAL A 261 -19.97 -1.30 -10.27
CA VAL A 261 -19.81 -0.19 -11.22
C VAL A 261 -18.68 -0.46 -12.22
N LEU A 262 -17.64 -1.22 -11.81
CA LEU A 262 -16.50 -1.59 -12.63
C LEU A 262 -16.82 -2.71 -13.62
N ILE A 263 -17.54 -3.73 -13.15
CA ILE A 263 -17.92 -4.94 -13.90
C ILE A 263 -19.43 -4.93 -14.12
N GLU A 264 -19.85 -4.45 -15.29
CA GLU A 264 -21.28 -4.36 -15.66
C GLU A 264 -21.84 -5.68 -16.19
N ASP A 265 -20.99 -6.52 -16.80
CA ASP A 265 -21.36 -7.78 -17.40
C ASP A 265 -20.83 -8.96 -16.58
N ASN A 266 -21.72 -9.53 -15.76
CA ASN A 266 -21.41 -10.65 -14.88
C ASN A 266 -21.59 -12.03 -15.56
N ARG A 267 -21.76 -12.09 -16.89
CA ARG A 267 -21.87 -13.38 -17.60
C ARG A 267 -20.62 -14.25 -17.45
N PHE A 268 -19.46 -13.61 -17.34
CA PHE A 268 -18.15 -14.27 -17.25
C PHE A 268 -17.37 -13.94 -15.98
N VAL A 269 -17.84 -12.95 -15.20
CA VAL A 269 -17.20 -12.52 -13.96
C VAL A 269 -18.20 -12.65 -12.82
N GLN A 270 -17.82 -13.37 -11.77
CA GLN A 270 -18.63 -13.47 -10.57
C GLN A 270 -18.73 -12.10 -9.88
N GLY A 271 -19.95 -11.66 -9.62
CA GLY A 271 -20.21 -10.50 -8.76
C GLY A 271 -20.01 -10.85 -7.29
N GLY A 272 -19.42 -9.93 -6.52
CA GLY A 272 -19.14 -10.13 -5.11
C GLY A 272 -17.86 -10.92 -4.83
N LEU A 273 -17.67 -11.34 -3.57
CA LEU A 273 -16.52 -12.14 -3.16
C LEU A 273 -16.49 -13.46 -3.97
N ARG A 274 -15.31 -13.84 -4.46
CA ARG A 274 -15.15 -15.03 -5.29
C ARG A 274 -15.34 -16.32 -4.49
N THR A 275 -15.82 -17.37 -5.16
CA THR A 275 -15.93 -18.72 -4.57
C THR A 275 -14.82 -19.68 -4.99
N ASN A 276 -13.94 -19.27 -5.90
CA ASN A 276 -12.82 -20.07 -6.38
C ASN A 276 -11.48 -19.44 -5.94
N ASN A 277 -10.42 -20.24 -5.82
CA ASN A 277 -9.06 -19.71 -5.67
C ASN A 277 -8.67 -18.85 -6.88
N VAL A 278 -7.68 -17.98 -6.69
CA VAL A 278 -7.13 -17.11 -7.73
C VAL A 278 -5.63 -17.10 -7.63
N PHE A 279 -4.96 -17.02 -8.77
CA PHE A 279 -3.54 -16.74 -8.85
C PHE A 279 -3.28 -15.66 -9.91
N LEU A 280 -2.17 -14.96 -9.77
CA LEU A 280 -1.59 -14.13 -10.82
C LEU A 280 -0.30 -14.80 -11.27
N GLY A 281 -0.10 -14.86 -12.58
CA GLY A 281 1.02 -15.56 -13.20
C GLY A 281 0.65 -16.01 -14.61
N GLU A 282 1.42 -16.93 -15.16
CA GLU A 282 1.22 -17.45 -16.51
C GLU A 282 0.67 -18.88 -16.49
N HIS A 283 0.41 -19.42 -17.67
CA HIS A 283 0.20 -20.85 -17.88
C HIS A 283 1.30 -21.39 -18.77
N THR A 284 1.75 -22.62 -18.52
CA THR A 284 2.59 -23.35 -19.47
C THR A 284 1.82 -23.57 -20.79
N PRO A 285 2.51 -23.94 -21.88
CA PRO A 285 1.84 -24.33 -23.12
C PRO A 285 0.83 -25.47 -22.97
N ASP A 286 1.00 -26.33 -21.96
CA ASP A 286 0.10 -27.44 -21.65
C ASP A 286 -1.08 -27.03 -20.74
N GLY A 287 -1.16 -25.75 -20.35
CA GLY A 287 -2.23 -25.20 -19.52
C GLY A 287 -2.02 -25.35 -18.02
N GLU A 288 -0.82 -25.72 -17.57
CA GLU A 288 -0.48 -25.80 -16.14
C GLU A 288 -0.23 -24.39 -15.57
N PRO A 289 -0.78 -24.06 -14.39
CA PRO A 289 -0.58 -22.74 -13.78
C PRO A 289 0.86 -22.53 -13.30
N LEU A 290 1.41 -21.34 -13.56
CA LEU A 290 2.70 -20.84 -13.08
C LEU A 290 2.47 -19.60 -12.19
N PRO A 291 2.07 -19.78 -10.92
CA PRO A 291 1.75 -18.66 -10.06
C PRO A 291 2.97 -17.88 -9.63
N GLU A 292 2.90 -16.56 -9.75
CA GLU A 292 3.78 -15.59 -9.08
C GLU A 292 3.15 -15.06 -7.79
N PHE A 293 1.82 -15.17 -7.69
CA PHE A 293 1.04 -14.82 -6.51
C PHE A 293 -0.22 -15.68 -6.43
N ILE A 294 -0.60 -16.07 -5.22
CA ILE A 294 -1.86 -16.76 -4.94
C ILE A 294 -2.65 -15.92 -3.91
N GLY A 295 -3.90 -15.62 -4.23
CA GLY A 295 -4.80 -14.88 -3.34
C GLY A 295 -5.34 -15.74 -2.20
N ALA A 296 -5.99 -15.11 -1.22
CA ALA A 296 -6.53 -15.81 -0.05
C ALA A 296 -7.56 -16.89 -0.41
N LYS A 297 -7.76 -17.89 0.44
CA LYS A 297 -8.77 -18.92 0.16
C LYS A 297 -10.17 -18.31 0.18
N PRO A 298 -11.10 -18.77 -0.70
CA PRO A 298 -12.49 -18.31 -0.72
C PRO A 298 -13.17 -18.31 0.65
N ASP A 299 -12.95 -19.37 1.44
CA ASP A 299 -13.56 -19.55 2.75
C ASP A 299 -13.12 -18.50 3.79
N ASP A 300 -11.94 -17.89 3.59
CA ASP A 300 -11.39 -16.88 4.49
C ASP A 300 -11.77 -15.45 4.09
N LEU A 301 -12.33 -15.24 2.88
CA LEU A 301 -12.53 -13.89 2.32
C LEU A 301 -13.50 -13.04 3.13
N ALA A 302 -14.56 -13.64 3.67
CA ALA A 302 -15.53 -12.93 4.49
C ALA A 302 -14.89 -12.38 5.78
N ASP A 303 -14.11 -13.21 6.49
CA ASP A 303 -13.38 -12.82 7.70
C ASP A 303 -12.28 -11.79 7.40
N LEU A 304 -11.45 -12.04 6.38
CA LEU A 304 -10.35 -11.15 6.01
C LEU A 304 -10.84 -9.77 5.57
N THR A 305 -11.88 -9.71 4.72
CA THR A 305 -12.41 -8.44 4.21
C THR A 305 -13.10 -7.64 5.32
N SER A 306 -13.91 -8.30 6.16
CA SER A 306 -14.57 -7.63 7.29
C SER A 306 -13.55 -7.15 8.33
N SER A 307 -12.51 -7.94 8.60
CA SER A 307 -11.43 -7.57 9.52
C SER A 307 -10.56 -6.43 9.01
N LEU A 308 -10.29 -6.40 7.70
CA LEU A 308 -9.63 -5.27 7.04
C LEU A 308 -10.45 -3.99 7.21
N ILE A 309 -11.76 -4.04 6.95
CA ILE A 309 -12.66 -2.87 7.13
C ILE A 309 -12.68 -2.41 8.58
N LYS A 310 -12.77 -3.33 9.54
CA LYS A 310 -12.68 -3.01 10.96
C LYS A 310 -11.37 -2.32 11.30
N THR A 311 -10.26 -2.79 10.76
CA THR A 311 -8.95 -2.16 10.94
C THR A 311 -8.89 -0.77 10.30
N ASN A 312 -9.51 -0.55 9.15
CA ASN A 312 -9.67 0.79 8.56
C ASN A 312 -10.41 1.76 9.50
N ILE A 313 -11.49 1.30 10.14
CA ILE A 313 -12.23 2.10 11.14
C ILE A 313 -11.35 2.42 12.35
N LEU A 314 -10.66 1.42 12.90
CA LEU A 314 -9.77 1.60 14.05
C LEU A 314 -8.61 2.57 13.77
N MET A 315 -8.06 2.55 12.55
CA MET A 315 -7.02 3.51 12.12
C MET A 315 -7.57 4.93 12.04
N LYS A 316 -8.81 5.12 11.55
CA LYS A 316 -9.48 6.42 11.51
C LYS A 316 -9.75 6.96 12.93
N GLU A 317 -10.37 6.15 13.79
CA GLU A 317 -10.64 6.51 15.20
C GLU A 317 -9.36 6.76 15.99
N GLY A 318 -8.30 6.03 15.67
CA GLY A 318 -6.96 6.21 16.21
C GLY A 318 -6.22 7.44 15.70
N ASN A 319 -6.84 8.27 14.85
CA ASN A 319 -6.24 9.46 14.21
C ASN A 319 -4.93 9.16 13.48
N LEU A 320 -4.83 8.00 12.83
CA LEU A 320 -3.70 7.73 11.94
C LEU A 320 -3.70 8.76 10.79
N ASP A 321 -2.52 9.09 10.28
CA ASP A 321 -2.40 9.90 9.07
C ASP A 321 -3.24 9.31 7.90
N PRO A 322 -3.95 10.14 7.12
CA PRO A 322 -4.82 9.68 6.03
C PRO A 322 -4.12 8.85 4.93
N VAL A 323 -2.89 9.21 4.55
CA VAL A 323 -2.14 8.50 3.51
C VAL A 323 -1.62 7.17 4.05
N LEU A 324 -1.17 7.14 5.30
CA LEU A 324 -0.81 5.90 5.98
C LEU A 324 -2.00 4.94 6.10
N GLN A 325 -3.19 5.45 6.46
CA GLN A 325 -4.43 4.66 6.48
C GLN A 325 -4.79 4.13 5.09
N ALA A 326 -4.70 4.98 4.05
CA ALA A 326 -5.00 4.61 2.68
C ALA A 326 -4.07 3.49 2.19
N ALA A 327 -2.77 3.59 2.47
CA ALA A 327 -1.80 2.55 2.13
C ALA A 327 -2.14 1.23 2.83
N ALA A 328 -2.32 1.26 4.16
CA ALA A 328 -2.63 0.07 4.94
C ALA A 328 -3.94 -0.62 4.51
N THR A 329 -4.95 0.15 4.15
CA THR A 329 -6.26 -0.39 3.73
C THR A 329 -6.20 -0.94 2.31
N ALA A 330 -5.68 -0.17 1.36
CA ALA A 330 -5.66 -0.54 -0.04
C ALA A 330 -4.68 -1.68 -0.33
N PHE A 331 -3.46 -1.64 0.21
CA PHE A 331 -2.49 -2.73 0.00
C PHE A 331 -2.92 -4.01 0.71
N GLY A 332 -3.47 -3.90 1.92
CA GLY A 332 -4.10 -5.05 2.57
C GLY A 332 -5.16 -5.71 1.69
N PHE A 333 -5.99 -4.90 1.02
CA PHE A 333 -7.06 -5.39 0.14
C PHE A 333 -6.50 -6.14 -1.08
N VAL A 334 -5.50 -5.57 -1.76
CA VAL A 334 -4.94 -6.18 -2.97
C VAL A 334 -4.17 -7.46 -2.67
N TYR A 335 -3.55 -7.56 -1.49
CA TYR A 335 -2.91 -8.79 -1.02
C TYR A 335 -3.91 -9.89 -0.67
N VAL A 336 -5.08 -9.56 -0.10
CA VAL A 336 -6.15 -10.56 0.11
C VAL A 336 -6.72 -11.06 -1.23
N HIS A 337 -6.85 -10.15 -2.21
CA HIS A 337 -7.35 -10.43 -3.56
C HIS A 337 -8.76 -11.08 -3.59
N PRO A 338 -9.80 -10.41 -3.04
CA PRO A 338 -11.09 -11.02 -2.74
C PRO A 338 -12.05 -11.21 -3.94
N PHE A 339 -11.80 -10.57 -5.09
CA PHE A 339 -12.67 -10.68 -6.27
C PHE A 339 -12.04 -11.57 -7.35
N ALA A 340 -12.87 -12.09 -8.26
CA ALA A 340 -12.38 -12.87 -9.41
C ALA A 340 -11.65 -12.00 -10.43
N ASP A 341 -12.04 -10.73 -10.55
CA ASP A 341 -11.40 -9.70 -11.36
C ASP A 341 -11.67 -8.31 -10.74
N GLY A 342 -10.86 -7.32 -11.08
CA GLY A 342 -11.02 -5.93 -10.69
C GLY A 342 -10.31 -5.54 -9.40
N ASN A 343 -9.53 -6.45 -8.79
CA ASN A 343 -8.82 -6.19 -7.52
C ASN A 343 -7.85 -5.00 -7.61
N GLY A 344 -7.05 -4.90 -8.68
CA GLY A 344 -6.11 -3.78 -8.85
C GLY A 344 -6.82 -2.43 -8.99
N ARG A 345 -7.93 -2.39 -9.72
CA ARG A 345 -8.75 -1.17 -9.89
C ARG A 345 -9.45 -0.79 -8.59
N LEU A 346 -10.05 -1.75 -7.89
CA LEU A 346 -10.64 -1.53 -6.57
C LEU A 346 -9.61 -1.08 -5.54
N HIS A 347 -8.41 -1.63 -5.55
CA HIS A 347 -7.30 -1.18 -4.72
C HIS A 347 -7.05 0.32 -4.90
N ARG A 348 -6.91 0.80 -6.14
CA ARG A 348 -6.72 2.24 -6.42
C ARG A 348 -7.96 3.07 -6.04
N CYS A 349 -9.16 2.53 -6.21
CA CYS A 349 -10.39 3.17 -5.74
C CYS A 349 -10.44 3.30 -4.20
N ILE A 350 -9.99 2.29 -3.45
CA ILE A 350 -9.93 2.31 -1.98
C ILE A 350 -8.93 3.35 -1.47
N ILE A 351 -7.84 3.61 -2.20
CA ILE A 351 -6.93 4.72 -1.91
C ILE A 351 -7.71 6.04 -1.94
N HIS A 352 -8.39 6.32 -3.06
CA HIS A 352 -9.19 7.54 -3.21
C HIS A 352 -10.33 7.61 -2.19
N HIS A 353 -10.99 6.48 -1.92
CA HIS A 353 -12.03 6.37 -0.89
C HIS A 353 -11.52 6.86 0.45
N THR A 354 -10.37 6.33 0.88
CA THR A 354 -9.80 6.61 2.19
C THR A 354 -9.33 8.06 2.29
N LEU A 355 -8.66 8.58 1.25
CA LEU A 355 -8.22 9.98 1.23
C LEU A 355 -9.41 10.96 1.24
N SER A 356 -10.48 10.65 0.50
CA SER A 356 -11.70 11.48 0.46
C SER A 356 -12.49 11.42 1.76
N ASP A 357 -12.69 10.23 2.34
CA ASP A 357 -13.36 10.04 3.65
C ASP A 357 -12.63 10.75 4.79
N ARG A 358 -11.30 10.85 4.69
CA ARG A 358 -10.44 11.59 5.62
C ARG A 358 -10.29 13.07 5.30
N GLN A 359 -10.97 13.56 4.26
CA GLN A 359 -10.89 14.96 3.80
C GLN A 359 -9.46 15.44 3.50
N PHE A 360 -8.61 14.52 3.06
CA PHE A 360 -7.21 14.83 2.72
C PHE A 360 -7.12 15.59 1.39
N THR A 361 -7.99 15.25 0.43
CA THR A 361 -8.07 15.94 -0.86
C THR A 361 -9.04 17.14 -0.79
N PRO A 362 -8.80 18.21 -1.56
CA PRO A 362 -9.74 19.31 -1.65
C PRO A 362 -11.13 18.86 -2.12
N PRO A 363 -12.22 19.51 -1.66
CA PRO A 363 -13.57 19.14 -2.06
C PRO A 363 -13.74 19.12 -3.58
N GLY A 364 -14.26 18.01 -4.11
CA GLY A 364 -14.51 17.84 -5.55
C GLY A 364 -13.27 17.48 -6.39
N MET A 365 -12.11 17.29 -5.75
CA MET A 365 -10.86 16.89 -6.40
C MET A 365 -10.37 15.55 -5.86
N LEU A 366 -9.76 14.75 -6.74
CA LEU A 366 -8.89 13.64 -6.35
C LEU A 366 -7.46 13.92 -6.77
N PHE A 367 -6.53 13.25 -6.10
CA PHE A 367 -5.12 13.25 -6.50
C PHE A 367 -4.88 12.02 -7.38
N PRO A 368 -4.55 12.16 -8.69
CA PRO A 368 -4.39 11.06 -9.64
C PRO A 368 -3.18 10.16 -9.39
N VAL A 369 -3.17 9.45 -8.25
CA VAL A 369 -2.07 8.55 -7.87
C VAL A 369 -1.88 7.42 -8.89
N SER A 370 -2.91 7.00 -9.62
CA SER A 370 -2.79 5.94 -10.65
C SER A 370 -1.93 6.39 -11.82
N SER A 371 -1.98 7.68 -12.20
CA SER A 371 -1.15 8.23 -13.27
C SER A 371 0.32 8.21 -12.88
N VAL A 372 0.64 8.56 -11.62
CA VAL A 372 2.00 8.45 -11.10
C VAL A 372 2.45 6.99 -10.98
N MET A 373 1.57 6.10 -10.49
CA MET A 373 1.85 4.66 -10.44
C MET A 373 2.15 4.07 -11.82
N LEU A 374 1.43 4.48 -12.86
CA LEU A 374 1.68 4.06 -14.23
C LEU A 374 3.04 4.55 -14.73
N ASN A 375 3.38 5.82 -14.47
CA ASN A 375 4.68 6.38 -14.84
C ASN A 375 5.84 5.68 -14.09
N TRP A 376 5.57 5.17 -12.89
CA TRP A 376 6.53 4.44 -12.05
C TRP A 376 6.16 2.96 -11.92
N ILE A 377 5.74 2.34 -13.02
CA ILE A 377 5.16 0.98 -13.02
C ILE A 377 6.10 -0.06 -12.40
N ASP A 378 7.40 0.03 -12.63
CA ASP A 378 8.38 -0.90 -12.08
C ASP A 378 8.45 -0.78 -10.56
N LYS A 379 8.55 0.45 -10.03
CA LYS A 379 8.53 0.71 -8.58
C LYS A 379 7.22 0.27 -7.93
N TYR A 380 6.09 0.44 -8.62
CA TYR A 380 4.79 -0.04 -8.14
C TYR A 380 4.77 -1.57 -8.03
N ARG A 381 5.24 -2.27 -9.06
CA ARG A 381 5.35 -3.75 -9.07
C ARG A 381 6.29 -4.26 -7.99
N GLU A 382 7.47 -3.65 -7.86
CA GLU A 382 8.44 -3.97 -6.79
C GLU A 382 7.79 -3.82 -5.41
N THR A 383 7.03 -2.75 -5.18
CA THR A 383 6.32 -2.49 -3.91
C THR A 383 5.29 -3.59 -3.60
N LEU A 384 4.54 -4.05 -4.61
CA LEU A 384 3.59 -5.16 -4.43
C LEU A 384 4.33 -6.48 -4.12
N GLN A 385 5.36 -6.77 -4.91
CA GLN A 385 6.13 -8.02 -4.83
C GLN A 385 6.97 -8.14 -3.55
N ALA A 386 7.46 -7.02 -3.00
CA ALA A 386 8.26 -7.00 -1.77
C ALA A 386 7.57 -7.69 -0.59
N HIS A 387 6.23 -7.61 -0.56
CA HIS A 387 5.41 -8.35 0.40
C HIS A 387 5.02 -9.74 -0.12
N SER A 388 4.42 -9.82 -1.31
CA SER A 388 3.68 -11.00 -1.75
C SER A 388 4.56 -12.16 -2.23
N ALA A 389 5.71 -11.88 -2.87
CA ALA A 389 6.55 -12.91 -3.46
C ALA A 389 7.09 -13.89 -2.40
N ARG A 390 7.39 -13.37 -1.21
CA ARG A 390 7.89 -14.17 -0.07
C ARG A 390 6.85 -15.11 0.53
N LEU A 391 5.57 -14.90 0.23
CA LEU A 391 4.49 -15.71 0.80
C LEU A 391 4.29 -17.02 0.03
N LEU A 392 4.61 -17.03 -1.27
CA LEU A 392 4.30 -18.13 -2.18
C LEU A 392 4.91 -19.46 -1.74
N GLU A 393 6.16 -19.44 -1.24
CA GLU A 393 6.85 -20.64 -0.71
C GLU A 393 6.15 -21.28 0.50
N PHE A 394 5.24 -20.55 1.15
CA PHE A 394 4.49 -20.99 2.33
C PHE A 394 3.02 -21.30 2.01
N ILE A 395 2.64 -21.28 0.73
CA ILE A 395 1.34 -21.67 0.23
C ILE A 395 1.50 -23.01 -0.47
N GLU A 396 0.90 -24.06 0.10
CA GLU A 396 0.90 -25.39 -0.52
C GLU A 396 -0.29 -25.45 -1.47
N TRP A 397 -0.03 -25.79 -2.73
CA TRP A 397 -1.06 -25.79 -3.76
C TRP A 397 -0.82 -26.86 -4.82
N GLU A 398 -1.89 -27.23 -5.51
CA GLU A 398 -1.84 -28.13 -6.67
C GLU A 398 -2.65 -27.55 -7.85
N PRO A 399 -2.30 -27.89 -9.11
CA PRO A 399 -3.10 -27.50 -10.26
C PRO A 399 -4.44 -28.22 -10.27
N THR A 400 -5.48 -27.51 -10.69
CA THR A 400 -6.83 -28.05 -10.87
C THR A 400 -7.05 -28.44 -12.33
N ALA A 401 -8.03 -29.31 -12.59
CA ALA A 401 -8.41 -29.71 -13.95
C ALA A 401 -8.87 -28.55 -14.87
N LYS A 402 -9.11 -27.35 -14.32
CA LYS A 402 -9.46 -26.14 -15.07
C LYS A 402 -8.27 -25.19 -15.26
N GLY A 403 -7.04 -25.63 -14.99
CA GLY A 403 -5.84 -24.80 -15.08
C GLY A 403 -5.75 -23.72 -14.00
N ASN A 404 -6.48 -23.83 -12.90
CA ASN A 404 -6.38 -22.92 -11.75
C ASN A 404 -5.62 -23.60 -10.59
N VAL A 405 -5.38 -22.90 -9.48
CA VAL A 405 -4.73 -23.45 -8.28
C VAL A 405 -5.75 -23.92 -7.23
N LEU A 406 -5.42 -24.97 -6.48
CA LEU A 406 -6.11 -25.38 -5.25
C LEU A 406 -5.16 -25.24 -4.08
N VAL A 407 -5.47 -24.36 -3.13
CA VAL A 407 -4.66 -24.17 -1.90
C VAL A 407 -5.02 -25.25 -0.88
N LEU A 408 -3.99 -25.94 -0.38
CA LEU A 408 -4.09 -27.14 0.45
C LEU A 408 -3.93 -26.86 1.95
N ASN A 409 -3.19 -25.81 2.33
CA ASN A 409 -2.94 -25.46 3.73
C ASN A 409 -3.78 -24.26 4.22
N ASP A 410 -3.63 -23.92 5.51
CA ASP A 410 -4.21 -22.69 6.09
C ASP A 410 -3.27 -21.51 5.84
N THR A 411 -3.77 -20.50 5.13
CA THR A 411 -3.00 -19.36 4.66
C THR A 411 -3.54 -18.02 5.13
N ALA A 412 -4.67 -17.98 5.87
CA ALA A 412 -5.33 -16.73 6.26
C ALA A 412 -4.35 -15.74 6.93
N ASP A 413 -3.52 -16.24 7.84
CA ASP A 413 -2.53 -15.43 8.58
C ASP A 413 -1.47 -14.77 7.70
N LEU A 414 -1.15 -15.33 6.51
CA LEU A 414 -0.24 -14.72 5.55
C LEU A 414 -0.77 -13.36 5.05
N TYR A 415 -2.10 -13.21 5.04
CA TYR A 415 -2.79 -11.99 4.59
C TYR A 415 -3.21 -11.09 5.75
N ARG A 416 -3.35 -11.63 6.98
CA ARG A 416 -3.74 -10.85 8.17
C ARG A 416 -2.67 -9.86 8.61
N TYR A 417 -1.39 -10.21 8.44
CA TYR A 417 -0.28 -9.42 8.99
C TYR A 417 0.76 -9.09 7.93
N PHE A 418 1.04 -7.81 7.78
CA PHE A 418 2.06 -7.34 6.84
C PHE A 418 2.75 -6.06 7.32
N ASP A 419 3.99 -5.88 6.89
CA ASP A 419 4.69 -4.59 6.99
C ASP A 419 4.26 -3.72 5.80
N CYS A 420 3.56 -2.63 6.09
CA CYS A 420 3.04 -1.67 5.11
C CYS A 420 3.98 -0.46 4.93
N THR A 421 5.18 -0.47 5.53
CA THR A 421 6.09 0.69 5.54
C THR A 421 6.47 1.14 4.13
N GLU A 422 6.94 0.22 3.27
CA GLU A 422 7.38 0.55 1.90
C GLU A 422 6.20 0.97 1.01
N ALA A 423 5.06 0.29 1.15
CA ALA A 423 3.82 0.66 0.45
C ALA A 423 3.33 2.06 0.83
N ALA A 424 3.47 2.44 2.11
CA ALA A 424 3.14 3.78 2.58
C ALA A 424 4.10 4.84 2.02
N GLU A 425 5.41 4.58 1.99
CA GLU A 425 6.39 5.48 1.38
C GLU A 425 6.12 5.67 -0.12
N PHE A 426 5.83 4.57 -0.82
CA PHE A 426 5.49 4.61 -2.24
C PHE A 426 4.23 5.44 -2.50
N LEU A 427 3.14 5.19 -1.76
CA LEU A 427 1.91 5.95 -1.92
C LEU A 427 2.12 7.45 -1.63
N TYR A 428 2.84 7.78 -0.57
CA TYR A 428 3.19 9.18 -0.29
C TYR A 428 3.98 9.82 -1.42
N SER A 429 4.95 9.11 -2.01
CA SER A 429 5.71 9.64 -3.14
C SER A 429 4.81 9.94 -4.35
N CYS A 430 3.77 9.13 -4.57
CA CYS A 430 2.76 9.38 -5.61
C CYS A 430 1.91 10.62 -5.30
N VAL A 431 1.44 10.73 -4.05
CA VAL A 431 0.65 11.89 -3.57
C VAL A 431 1.46 13.18 -3.66
N LYS A 432 2.73 13.16 -3.22
CA LYS A 432 3.64 14.31 -3.30
C LYS A 432 3.86 14.76 -4.74
N ARG A 433 4.20 13.84 -5.66
CA ARG A 433 4.36 14.15 -7.09
C ARG A 433 3.09 14.78 -7.67
N THR A 434 1.94 14.22 -7.31
CA THR A 434 0.64 14.73 -7.76
C THR A 434 0.43 16.18 -7.33
N ILE A 435 0.70 16.50 -6.07
CA ILE A 435 0.44 17.83 -5.49
C ILE A 435 1.48 18.86 -5.94
N GLU A 436 2.75 18.48 -5.99
CA GLU A 436 3.85 19.41 -6.27
C GLU A 436 4.11 19.60 -7.77
N VAL A 437 3.65 18.69 -8.62
CA VAL A 437 3.95 18.75 -10.06
C VAL A 437 2.70 18.63 -10.91
N ASP A 438 1.95 17.54 -10.79
CA ASP A 438 0.89 17.25 -11.77
C ASP A 438 -0.28 18.24 -11.65
N LEU A 439 -0.69 18.58 -10.42
CA LEU A 439 -1.75 19.56 -10.15
C LEU A 439 -1.36 20.99 -10.59
N PRO A 440 -0.20 21.55 -10.19
CA PRO A 440 0.27 22.85 -10.69
C PRO A 440 0.38 22.89 -12.22
N ARG A 441 0.93 21.85 -12.84
CA ARG A 441 1.08 21.78 -14.30
C ARG A 441 -0.27 21.80 -15.01
N GLU A 442 -1.25 21.04 -14.51
CA GLU A 442 -2.60 21.02 -15.08
C GLU A 442 -3.29 22.39 -14.95
N ILE A 443 -3.11 23.07 -13.81
CA ILE A 443 -3.65 24.42 -13.60
C ILE A 443 -3.01 25.42 -14.56
N ASP A 444 -1.68 25.42 -14.66
CA ASP A 444 -0.93 26.33 -15.54
C ASP A 444 -1.32 26.12 -17.01
N TYR A 445 -1.42 24.85 -17.44
CA TYR A 445 -1.89 24.50 -18.77
C TYR A 445 -3.26 25.13 -19.08
N LEU A 446 -4.23 24.99 -18.17
CA LEU A 446 -5.57 25.51 -18.36
C LEU A 446 -5.62 27.04 -18.36
N MET A 447 -4.76 27.71 -17.59
CA MET A 447 -4.66 29.16 -17.57
C MET A 447 -4.08 29.70 -18.87
N ARG A 448 -2.95 29.15 -19.33
CA ARG A 448 -2.31 29.50 -20.61
C ARG A 448 -3.23 29.24 -21.80
N ARG A 449 -3.96 28.11 -21.76
CA ARG A 449 -4.95 27.77 -22.78
C ARG A 449 -6.08 28.80 -22.84
N ASP A 450 -6.62 29.21 -21.69
CA ASP A 450 -7.70 30.20 -21.65
C ASP A 450 -7.24 31.59 -22.12
N GLU A 451 -6.00 31.98 -21.79
CA GLU A 451 -5.36 33.19 -22.30
C GLU A 451 -5.20 33.14 -23.82
N ALA A 452 -4.61 32.07 -24.35
CA ALA A 452 -4.43 31.89 -25.79
C ALA A 452 -5.76 31.92 -26.55
N VAL A 453 -6.81 31.25 -26.04
CA VAL A 453 -8.14 31.26 -26.67
C VAL A 453 -8.73 32.67 -26.69
N ARG A 454 -8.63 33.40 -25.59
CA ARG A 454 -9.12 34.79 -25.51
C ARG A 454 -8.38 35.69 -26.50
N ASP A 455 -7.07 35.54 -26.59
CA ASP A 455 -6.24 36.41 -27.43
C ASP A 455 -6.40 36.07 -28.91
N VAL A 456 -6.53 34.79 -29.27
CA VAL A 456 -6.95 34.35 -30.62
C VAL A 456 -8.29 34.98 -31.03
N MET A 457 -9.27 34.94 -30.12
CA MET A 457 -10.61 35.50 -30.35
C MET A 457 -10.63 37.02 -30.48
N ASN A 458 -9.64 37.73 -29.93
CA ASN A 458 -9.49 39.17 -30.10
C ASN A 458 -8.98 39.56 -31.50
N ILE A 459 -8.25 38.67 -32.19
CA ILE A 459 -7.76 38.88 -33.55
C ILE A 459 -8.80 38.43 -34.57
N VAL A 460 -9.35 37.21 -34.40
CA VAL A 460 -10.33 36.64 -35.32
C VAL A 460 -11.51 36.07 -34.53
N GLU A 461 -12.70 36.64 -34.76
CA GLU A 461 -13.94 36.11 -34.20
C GLU A 461 -14.28 34.77 -34.85
N MET A 462 -14.38 33.72 -34.05
CA MET A 462 -14.75 32.38 -34.49
C MET A 462 -15.57 31.66 -33.40
N PRO A 463 -16.26 30.56 -33.69
CA PRO A 463 -16.95 29.80 -32.65
C PRO A 463 -15.97 29.33 -31.56
N ASP A 464 -16.37 29.36 -30.28
CA ASP A 464 -15.50 29.00 -29.14
C ASP A 464 -14.77 27.66 -29.33
N LEU A 465 -15.50 26.63 -29.77
CA LEU A 465 -14.94 25.30 -30.02
C LEU A 465 -13.84 25.33 -31.09
N MET A 466 -13.96 26.21 -32.10
CA MET A 466 -12.98 26.36 -33.16
C MET A 466 -11.71 27.03 -32.66
N ALA A 467 -11.83 28.06 -31.81
CA ALA A 467 -10.69 28.70 -31.14
C ALA A 467 -9.97 27.72 -30.19
N GLU A 468 -10.73 26.98 -29.36
CA GLU A 468 -10.16 25.93 -28.49
C GLU A 468 -9.41 24.84 -29.30
N GLN A 469 -9.98 24.41 -30.42
CA GLN A 469 -9.35 23.44 -31.31
C GLN A 469 -8.10 23.99 -31.98
N PHE A 470 -8.13 25.26 -32.42
CA PHE A 470 -6.98 25.93 -33.00
C PHE A 470 -5.80 25.91 -32.02
N VAL A 471 -6.00 26.45 -30.80
CA VAL A 471 -4.98 26.48 -29.75
C VAL A 471 -4.45 25.07 -29.45
N LEU A 472 -5.35 24.09 -29.32
CA LEU A 472 -4.98 22.69 -29.08
C LEU A 472 -4.08 22.11 -30.19
N PHE A 473 -4.43 22.35 -31.45
CA PHE A 473 -3.70 21.80 -32.59
C PHE A 473 -2.35 22.47 -32.78
N VAL A 474 -2.29 23.80 -32.63
CA VAL A 474 -1.04 24.57 -32.74
C VAL A 474 -0.06 24.17 -31.64
N HIS A 475 -0.52 24.13 -30.38
CA HIS A 475 0.32 23.71 -29.26
C HIS A 475 0.85 22.28 -29.43
N ARG A 476 -0.02 21.31 -29.77
CA ARG A 476 0.40 19.91 -29.98
C ARG A 476 1.35 19.68 -31.15
N ASN A 477 1.40 20.60 -32.10
CA ASN A 477 2.22 20.50 -33.31
C ASN A 477 3.39 21.50 -33.27
N GLY A 478 3.93 21.76 -32.06
CA GLY A 478 5.16 22.53 -31.86
C GLY A 478 5.02 24.01 -32.25
N GLY A 479 3.84 24.60 -32.03
CA GLY A 479 3.60 26.02 -32.29
C GLY A 479 3.19 26.35 -33.72
N THR A 480 2.74 25.36 -34.51
CA THR A 480 2.23 25.57 -35.87
C THR A 480 0.97 24.74 -36.14
N LEU A 481 0.05 25.24 -36.96
CA LEU A 481 -1.16 24.51 -37.33
C LEU A 481 -0.83 23.42 -38.38
N PRO A 482 -1.24 22.16 -38.18
CA PRO A 482 -1.01 21.11 -39.17
C PRO A 482 -1.58 21.45 -40.55
N ASN A 483 -0.78 21.29 -41.61
CA ASN A 483 -1.13 21.64 -43.00
C ASN A 483 -2.51 21.12 -43.46
N ASN A 484 -2.90 19.92 -43.02
CA ASN A 484 -4.20 19.34 -43.36
C ASN A 484 -5.38 20.08 -42.70
N ARG A 485 -5.22 20.54 -41.45
CA ARG A 485 -6.25 21.32 -40.72
C ARG A 485 -6.36 22.72 -41.29
N ARG A 486 -5.21 23.35 -41.57
CA ARG A 486 -5.10 24.65 -42.25
C ARG A 486 -5.90 24.70 -43.55
N LYS A 487 -5.77 23.69 -44.42
CA LYS A 487 -6.47 23.64 -45.72
C LYS A 487 -7.94 23.24 -45.65
N ARG A 488 -8.43 22.76 -44.49
CA ARG A 488 -9.79 22.21 -44.35
C ARG A 488 -10.63 23.01 -43.37
N GLU A 489 -10.25 22.98 -42.10
CA GLU A 489 -11.02 23.55 -41.00
C GLU A 489 -10.78 25.04 -40.85
N PHE A 490 -9.55 25.50 -41.15
CA PHE A 490 -9.13 26.89 -40.95
C PHE A 490 -8.79 27.61 -42.27
N ALA A 491 -9.34 27.14 -43.40
CA ALA A 491 -9.02 27.65 -44.73
C ALA A 491 -9.45 29.11 -44.98
N ALA A 492 -10.32 29.65 -44.12
CA ALA A 492 -10.77 31.04 -44.18
C ALA A 492 -9.78 32.03 -43.57
N LEU A 493 -8.80 31.58 -42.78
CA LEU A 493 -7.75 32.43 -42.21
C LEU A 493 -6.78 32.87 -43.31
N LYS A 494 -6.44 34.16 -43.32
CA LYS A 494 -5.35 34.68 -44.16
C LYS A 494 -4.01 34.23 -43.61
N GLU A 495 -2.99 34.24 -44.46
CA GLU A 495 -1.60 33.91 -44.10
C GLU A 495 -1.08 34.75 -42.92
N GLU A 496 -1.38 36.06 -42.94
CA GLU A 496 -0.98 37.02 -41.90
C GLU A 496 -1.67 36.73 -40.57
N GLU A 497 -2.99 36.51 -40.61
CA GLU A 497 -3.81 36.14 -39.44
C GLU A 497 -3.30 34.82 -38.85
N LEU A 498 -3.03 33.81 -39.69
CA LEU A 498 -2.53 32.53 -39.21
C LEU A 498 -1.17 32.67 -38.50
N ALA A 499 -0.24 33.45 -39.07
CA ALA A 499 1.08 33.64 -38.47
C ALA A 499 0.99 34.32 -37.09
N GLU A 500 0.14 35.33 -36.96
CA GLU A 500 -0.14 36.05 -35.71
C GLU A 500 -0.82 35.13 -34.68
N LEU A 501 -1.84 34.36 -35.08
CA LEU A 501 -2.50 33.41 -34.18
C LEU A 501 -1.57 32.30 -33.70
N GLU A 502 -0.69 31.79 -34.57
CA GLU A 502 0.33 30.81 -34.17
C GLU A 502 1.37 31.41 -33.20
N GLU A 503 1.71 32.69 -33.36
CA GLU A 503 2.59 33.43 -32.44
C GLU A 503 1.96 33.58 -31.05
N ILE A 504 0.69 33.99 -30.98
CA ILE A 504 -0.07 34.06 -29.72
C ILE A 504 -0.02 32.74 -28.96
N VAL A 505 -0.21 31.60 -29.65
CA VAL A 505 -0.15 30.29 -29.00
C VAL A 505 1.27 29.94 -28.58
N ARG A 506 2.31 30.28 -29.35
CA ARG A 506 3.70 30.06 -28.94
C ARG A 506 4.04 30.86 -27.69
N ASP A 507 3.69 32.14 -27.66
CA ASP A 507 3.98 33.04 -26.54
C ASP A 507 3.24 32.59 -25.27
N ALA A 508 1.95 32.23 -25.39
CA ALA A 508 1.16 31.75 -24.26
C ALA A 508 1.71 30.46 -23.65
N PHE A 509 2.34 29.59 -24.45
CA PHE A 509 2.92 28.31 -23.99
C PHE A 509 4.45 28.35 -23.84
N ASP A 510 5.08 29.53 -23.91
CA ASP A 510 6.53 29.65 -23.74
C ASP A 510 6.99 29.09 -22.39
N GLY A 511 8.03 28.26 -22.44
CA GLY A 511 8.60 27.53 -21.29
C GLY A 511 7.72 26.45 -20.65
N PHE A 512 6.52 26.16 -21.17
CA PHE A 512 5.61 25.17 -20.57
C PHE A 512 6.10 23.73 -20.72
N ASP A 513 6.68 23.39 -21.88
CA ASP A 513 7.12 22.03 -22.20
C ASP A 513 8.54 21.69 -21.70
N ASP A 514 9.29 22.68 -21.17
CA ASP A 514 10.67 22.53 -20.68
C ASP A 514 10.78 21.89 -19.28
N VAL A 515 9.65 21.52 -18.65
CA VAL A 515 9.53 21.08 -17.25
C VAL A 515 9.21 19.59 -17.11
#